data_AF-A0A9P1EKF5-F1
#
_entry.id   AF-A0A9P1EKF5-F1
#
_cell.length_a   1.000
_cell.length_b   1.000
_cell.length_c   1.000
_cell.angle_alpha   90.00
_cell.angle_beta   90.00
_cell.angle_gamma   90.00
#
_symmetry.space_group_name_H-M   'P 1'
#
loop_
_entity.id
_entity.type
_entity.pdbx_description
1 polymer ?
#
loop_
_entity_poly.entity_id
_entity_poly.type
_entity_poly.pdbx_seq_one_letter_code
_entity_poly.pdbx_strand_id
1 'polypeptide(L)'
;MLPPFEVATKIRKAAEQFGLVKYMIAYANQHALSYVTPLVRQKRKEIKVSNDLEYICRVCGRSFYTNYEKLINHFKHIHERENMKHVNQIESARGMRRVNLVAKYSTKMQKYKNACRGILTQKVGYSLADEVRRAGFWVKCISNKPDTSDISLRDQLVNMMNKQMVDCVLLISDNSDFVDVVKEAKSKCLRTVVIGDVTEGALKRAADASFSWGEIVMDKATKEANTVVGQWKDRDVLKTLEWTYDPVRDKKYYFLSDFECEVYSDVDDRFLSGGK
;
A
#
# COMPACT_ATOMS: atom_id res chain seq x y z
N MET A 1 -3.12 0.07 22.32
CA MET A 1 -2.71 0.74 21.06
C MET A 1 -1.88 -0.25 20.25
N LEU A 2 -2.27 -0.54 19.01
CA LEU A 2 -1.52 -1.46 18.15
C LEU A 2 -0.20 -0.82 17.66
N PRO A 3 0.85 -1.62 17.41
CA PRO A 3 2.09 -1.11 16.85
C PRO A 3 1.88 -0.60 15.41
N PRO A 4 2.60 0.47 14.98
CA PRO A 4 2.37 1.10 13.67
C PRO A 4 2.51 0.14 12.48
N PHE A 5 3.45 -0.80 12.53
CA PHE A 5 3.55 -1.86 11.51
C PHE A 5 2.26 -2.68 11.39
N GLU A 6 1.66 -3.10 12.49
CA GLU A 6 0.45 -3.92 12.48
C GLU A 6 -0.74 -3.13 11.94
N VAL A 7 -0.88 -1.86 12.36
CA VAL A 7 -1.88 -0.94 11.82
C VAL A 7 -1.73 -0.80 10.30
N ALA A 8 -0.52 -0.53 9.81
CA ALA A 8 -0.25 -0.41 8.38
C ALA A 8 -0.57 -1.72 7.61
N THR A 9 -0.30 -2.89 8.19
CA THR A 9 -0.67 -4.17 7.57
C THR A 9 -2.18 -4.40 7.54
N LYS A 10 -2.94 -3.94 8.55
CA LYS A 10 -4.40 -4.02 8.56
C LYS A 10 -5.02 -3.11 7.50
N ILE A 11 -4.50 -1.89 7.36
CA ILE A 11 -4.90 -0.97 6.29
C ILE A 11 -4.68 -1.61 4.92
N ARG A 12 -3.51 -2.22 4.70
CA ARG A 12 -3.20 -2.91 3.44
C ARG A 12 -4.20 -4.03 3.15
N LYS A 13 -4.45 -4.90 4.14
CA LYS A 13 -5.42 -5.99 4.00
C LYS A 13 -6.84 -5.48 3.71
N ALA A 14 -7.24 -4.36 4.32
CA ALA A 14 -8.52 -3.73 4.04
C ALA A 14 -8.58 -3.20 2.60
N ALA A 15 -7.53 -2.52 2.12
CA ALA A 15 -7.44 -2.03 0.75
C ALA A 15 -7.51 -3.16 -0.29
N GLU A 16 -6.87 -4.30 -0.02
CA GLU A 16 -6.91 -5.50 -0.88
C GLU A 16 -8.33 -6.07 -1.06
N GLN A 17 -9.26 -5.82 -0.13
CA GLN A 17 -10.66 -6.26 -0.30
C GLN A 17 -11.43 -5.40 -1.30
N PHE A 18 -11.02 -4.15 -1.53
CA PHE A 18 -11.67 -3.26 -2.51
C PHE A 18 -11.16 -3.47 -3.94
N GLY A 19 -10.07 -4.23 -4.12
CA GLY A 19 -9.50 -4.56 -5.42
C GLY A 19 -7.97 -4.72 -5.38
N LEU A 20 -7.36 -4.80 -6.56
CA LEU A 20 -5.91 -4.89 -6.68
C LEU A 20 -5.24 -3.57 -6.29
N VAL A 21 -4.39 -3.62 -5.27
CA VAL A 21 -3.65 -2.43 -4.80
C VAL A 21 -2.45 -2.16 -5.72
N LYS A 22 -2.57 -1.14 -6.58
CA LYS A 22 -1.50 -0.74 -7.52
C LYS A 22 -0.46 0.19 -6.89
N TYR A 23 -0.90 1.10 -6.01
CA TYR A 23 -0.05 2.08 -5.36
C TYR A 23 -0.39 2.19 -3.87
N MET A 24 0.64 2.17 -3.02
CA MET A 24 0.52 2.41 -1.59
C MET A 24 1.50 3.51 -1.21
N ILE A 25 1.01 4.72 -0.95
CA ILE A 25 1.86 5.89 -0.73
C ILE A 25 1.47 6.55 0.57
N ALA A 26 2.44 6.79 1.43
CA ALA A 26 2.26 7.49 2.69
C ALA A 26 3.02 8.83 2.63
N TYR A 27 2.29 9.91 2.88
CA TYR A 27 2.83 11.25 2.98
C TYR A 27 2.87 11.67 4.43
N ALA A 28 4.00 12.21 4.86
CA ALA A 28 4.08 12.82 6.17
C ALA A 28 5.26 13.79 6.23
N ASN A 29 5.13 14.74 7.16
CA ASN A 29 6.18 15.69 7.49
C ASN A 29 7.38 14.96 8.09
N GLN A 30 8.58 15.48 7.85
CA GLN A 30 9.83 14.91 8.36
C GLN A 30 9.81 14.71 9.88
N HIS A 31 9.18 15.62 10.63
CA HIS A 31 9.01 15.46 12.08
C HIS A 31 8.05 14.33 12.47
N ALA A 32 6.97 14.13 11.74
CA ALA A 32 6.02 13.04 12.00
C ALA A 32 6.63 11.66 11.70
N LEU A 33 7.44 11.57 10.64
CA LEU A 33 8.09 10.33 10.21
C LEU A 33 9.29 9.91 11.06
N SER A 34 9.96 10.88 11.68
CA SER A 34 11.04 10.66 12.67
C SER A 34 10.51 10.35 14.07
N TYR A 35 9.19 10.40 14.28
CA TYR A 35 8.59 10.02 15.54
C TYR A 35 8.86 8.55 15.86
N VAL A 36 9.35 8.33 17.08
CA VAL A 36 9.60 7.02 17.65
C VAL A 36 8.63 6.84 18.80
N THR A 37 7.79 5.80 18.70
CA THR A 37 6.73 5.53 19.68
C THR A 37 7.30 5.33 21.09
N PRO A 38 6.55 5.70 22.16
CA PRO A 38 7.00 5.55 23.54
C PRO A 38 7.36 4.10 23.89
N LEU A 39 6.61 3.12 23.36
CA LEU A 39 6.92 1.68 23.48
C LEU A 39 8.28 1.33 22.90
N VAL A 40 8.65 1.89 21.75
CA VAL A 40 9.99 1.71 21.17
C VAL A 40 11.03 2.45 22.01
N ARG A 41 10.73 3.64 22.55
CA ARG A 41 11.64 4.34 23.47
C ARG A 41 11.86 3.55 24.76
N GLN A 42 10.83 2.88 25.26
CA GLN A 42 10.89 2.04 26.45
C GLN A 42 11.64 0.75 26.15
N LYS A 43 11.36 0.05 25.04
CA LYS A 43 12.23 -1.04 24.54
C LYS A 43 13.66 -0.57 24.32
N ARG A 44 13.89 0.69 23.91
CA ARG A 44 15.25 1.25 23.80
C ARG A 44 15.90 1.42 25.18
N LYS A 45 15.15 1.79 26.21
CA LYS A 45 15.60 1.86 27.61
C LYS A 45 15.81 0.47 28.19
N GLU A 46 14.89 -0.47 28.00
CA GLU A 46 14.98 -1.86 28.45
C GLU A 46 16.11 -2.63 27.76
N ILE A 47 16.35 -2.43 26.45
CA ILE A 47 17.54 -2.96 25.76
C ILE A 47 18.82 -2.25 26.25
N LYS A 48 18.75 -0.97 26.62
CA LYS A 48 19.89 -0.26 27.22
C LYS A 48 20.22 -0.80 28.62
N VAL A 49 19.20 -1.04 29.44
CA VAL A 49 19.30 -1.55 30.83
C VAL A 49 19.63 -3.04 30.85
N SER A 50 19.11 -3.84 29.91
CA SER A 50 19.54 -5.23 29.69
C SER A 50 20.98 -5.33 29.14
N ASN A 51 21.55 -4.22 28.64
CA ASN A 51 22.94 -4.10 28.21
C ASN A 51 23.83 -3.40 29.27
N ASP A 52 23.46 -3.45 30.56
CA ASP A 52 24.43 -3.26 31.66
C ASP A 52 25.45 -4.42 31.74
N LEU A 53 25.35 -5.39 30.84
CA LEU A 53 26.41 -6.34 30.53
C LEU A 53 27.32 -5.72 29.47
N GLU A 54 28.56 -5.42 29.88
CA GLU A 54 29.73 -5.03 29.07
C GLU A 54 29.54 -5.01 27.54
N TYR A 55 29.80 -3.87 26.89
CA TYR A 55 29.79 -3.79 25.42
C TYR A 55 30.89 -4.66 24.80
N ILE A 56 30.59 -5.93 24.50
CA ILE A 56 31.56 -6.88 23.95
C ILE A 56 31.43 -6.94 22.42
N CYS A 57 32.57 -6.87 21.73
CA CYS A 57 32.65 -7.12 20.30
C CYS A 57 32.37 -8.60 20.02
N ARG A 58 31.24 -8.92 19.39
CA ARG A 58 30.85 -10.31 19.07
C ARG A 58 31.69 -10.97 17.98
N VAL A 59 32.63 -10.25 17.36
CA VAL A 59 33.58 -10.80 16.38
C VAL A 59 34.86 -11.28 17.06
N CYS A 60 35.42 -10.49 17.99
CA CYS A 60 36.73 -10.76 18.61
C CYS A 60 36.70 -10.92 20.13
N GLY A 61 35.56 -10.73 20.79
CA GLY A 61 35.38 -10.90 22.23
C GLY A 61 35.89 -9.76 23.10
N ARG A 62 36.42 -8.65 22.53
CA ARG A 62 36.91 -7.51 23.33
C ARG A 62 35.77 -6.77 24.01
N SER A 63 35.88 -6.53 25.32
CA SER A 63 34.92 -5.73 26.10
C SER A 63 35.27 -4.23 26.07
N PHE A 64 34.23 -3.40 26.01
CA PHE A 64 34.29 -1.94 26.02
C PHE A 64 33.37 -1.43 27.13
N TYR A 65 33.78 -1.64 28.38
CA TYR A 65 33.00 -1.50 29.62
C TYR A 65 32.01 -0.31 29.72
N THR A 66 32.30 0.86 29.14
CA THR A 66 31.45 2.05 29.30
C THR A 66 31.27 2.91 28.04
N ASN A 67 31.88 2.53 26.91
CA ASN A 67 31.88 3.40 25.72
C ASN A 67 31.50 2.62 24.45
N TYR A 68 30.21 2.68 24.12
CA TYR A 68 29.66 2.10 22.90
C TYR A 68 30.28 2.68 21.61
N GLU A 69 30.70 3.95 21.61
CA GLU A 69 31.35 4.58 20.45
C GLU A 69 32.72 3.97 20.18
N LYS A 70 33.48 3.62 21.24
CA LYS A 70 34.75 2.89 21.09
C LYS A 70 34.54 1.50 20.50
N LEU A 71 33.45 0.81 20.85
CA LEU A 71 33.06 -0.46 20.21
C LEU A 71 32.74 -0.27 18.72
N ILE A 72 31.98 0.76 18.36
CA ILE A 72 31.68 1.07 16.95
C ILE A 72 32.96 1.37 16.18
N ASN A 73 33.83 2.22 16.71
CA ASN A 73 35.07 2.60 16.05
C ASN A 73 35.99 1.39 15.90
N HIS A 74 36.11 0.55 16.92
CA HIS A 74 36.82 -0.73 16.84
C HIS A 74 36.25 -1.62 15.72
N PHE A 75 34.93 -1.76 15.65
CA PHE A 75 34.27 -2.58 14.64
C PHE A 75 34.51 -2.06 13.21
N LYS A 76 34.39 -0.75 12.98
CA LYS A 76 34.66 -0.10 11.69
C LYS A 76 36.13 -0.16 11.28
N HIS A 77 37.04 0.09 12.22
CA HIS A 77 38.46 0.15 11.88
C HIS A 77 39.09 -1.23 11.67
N ILE A 78 38.59 -2.27 12.33
CA ILE A 78 39.18 -3.62 12.27
C ILE A 78 38.31 -4.52 11.40
N HIS A 79 37.09 -4.82 11.84
CA HIS A 79 36.30 -5.91 11.25
C HIS A 79 35.66 -5.55 9.91
N GLU A 80 35.28 -4.30 9.71
CA GLU A 80 34.78 -3.84 8.41
C GLU A 80 35.90 -3.89 7.34
N ARG A 81 37.11 -3.46 7.68
CA ARG A 81 38.27 -3.56 6.78
C ARG A 81 38.66 -5.01 6.48
N GLU A 82 38.66 -5.87 7.48
CA GLU A 82 38.93 -7.31 7.31
C GLU A 82 37.88 -7.98 6.41
N ASN A 83 36.59 -7.70 6.63
CA ASN A 83 35.53 -8.24 5.80
C ASN A 83 35.65 -7.73 4.35
N MET A 84 36.00 -6.46 4.15
CA MET A 84 36.19 -5.88 2.83
C MET A 84 37.34 -6.55 2.07
N LYS A 85 38.45 -6.87 2.77
CA LYS A 85 39.55 -7.65 2.17
C LYS A 85 39.09 -9.02 1.71
N HIS A 86 38.27 -9.73 2.50
CA HIS A 86 37.73 -11.04 2.10
C HIS A 86 36.81 -10.92 0.88
N VAL A 87 35.93 -9.92 0.85
CA VAL A 87 35.01 -9.66 -0.28
C VAL A 87 35.80 -9.36 -1.54
N ASN A 88 36.76 -8.44 -1.50
CA ASN A 88 37.57 -8.06 -2.66
C ASN A 88 38.39 -9.26 -3.21
N GLN A 89 38.86 -10.16 -2.34
CA GLN A 89 39.54 -11.40 -2.77
C GLN A 89 38.58 -12.38 -3.46
N ILE A 90 37.34 -12.49 -3.00
CA ILE A 90 36.31 -13.32 -3.64
C ILE A 90 35.89 -12.72 -4.99
N GLU A 91 35.73 -11.40 -5.06
CA GLU A 91 35.31 -10.67 -6.26
C GLU A 91 36.37 -10.71 -7.36
N SER A 92 37.64 -10.61 -7.00
CA SER A 92 38.76 -10.73 -7.95
C SER A 92 39.02 -12.16 -8.43
N ALA A 93 38.55 -13.18 -7.71
CA ALA A 93 38.72 -14.58 -8.08
C ALA A 93 37.59 -15.08 -9.02
N ARG A 94 37.94 -15.98 -9.95
CA ARG A 94 37.00 -16.62 -10.89
C ARG A 94 37.08 -18.14 -10.81
N GLY A 95 36.02 -18.82 -11.24
CA GLY A 95 35.94 -20.29 -11.32
C GLY A 95 36.11 -21.00 -9.98
N MET A 96 36.77 -22.16 -9.99
CA MET A 96 36.97 -23.01 -8.80
C MET A 96 37.66 -22.27 -7.63
N ARG A 97 38.59 -21.36 -7.94
CA ARG A 97 39.28 -20.54 -6.94
C ARG A 97 38.31 -19.66 -6.14
N ARG A 98 37.26 -19.13 -6.80
CA ARG A 98 36.21 -18.35 -6.13
C ARG A 98 35.40 -19.23 -5.17
N VAL A 99 34.99 -20.42 -5.62
CA VAL A 99 34.23 -21.37 -4.79
C VAL A 99 35.01 -21.73 -3.52
N ASN A 100 36.30 -22.02 -3.66
CA ASN A 100 37.16 -22.34 -2.52
C ASN A 100 37.33 -21.15 -1.55
N LEU A 101 37.45 -19.91 -2.05
CA LEU A 101 37.55 -18.72 -1.21
C LEU A 101 36.24 -18.41 -0.46
N VAL A 102 35.09 -18.60 -1.13
CA VAL A 102 33.77 -18.46 -0.49
C VAL A 102 33.62 -19.48 0.63
N ALA A 103 33.98 -20.74 0.39
CA ALA A 103 33.96 -21.79 1.41
C ALA A 103 34.88 -21.45 2.59
N LYS A 104 36.12 -21.01 2.31
CA LYS A 104 37.11 -20.63 3.32
C LYS A 104 36.68 -19.47 4.22
N TYR A 105 36.01 -18.46 3.66
CA TYR A 105 35.62 -17.27 4.41
C TYR A 105 34.18 -17.28 4.93
N SER A 106 33.36 -18.28 4.58
CA SER A 106 31.92 -18.30 4.88
C SER A 106 31.62 -18.05 6.37
N THR A 107 32.30 -18.77 7.27
CA THR A 107 32.10 -18.65 8.72
C THR A 107 32.54 -17.28 9.24
N LYS A 108 33.65 -16.73 8.74
CA LYS A 108 34.15 -15.40 9.15
C LYS A 108 33.23 -14.29 8.67
N MET A 109 32.74 -14.37 7.44
CA MET A 109 31.75 -13.44 6.90
C MET A 109 30.41 -13.54 7.64
N GLN A 110 29.98 -14.75 8.03
CA GLN A 110 28.76 -14.94 8.81
C GLN A 110 28.88 -14.36 10.22
N LYS A 111 30.02 -14.55 10.90
CA LYS A 111 30.32 -13.92 12.20
C LYS A 111 30.30 -12.39 12.09
N TYR A 112 30.94 -11.82 11.05
CA TYR A 112 30.88 -10.38 10.77
C TYR A 112 29.44 -9.89 10.54
N LYS A 113 28.67 -10.56 9.67
CA LYS A 113 27.27 -10.21 9.38
C LYS A 113 26.40 -10.23 10.65
N ASN A 114 26.57 -11.25 11.50
CA ASN A 114 25.82 -11.37 12.74
C ASN A 114 26.18 -10.26 13.75
N ALA A 115 27.46 -9.90 13.85
CA ALA A 115 27.90 -8.82 14.73
C ALA A 115 27.54 -7.43 14.20
N CYS A 116 27.59 -7.22 12.89
CA CYS A 116 27.18 -5.98 12.21
C CYS A 116 25.71 -5.64 12.53
N ARG A 117 24.83 -6.66 12.56
CA ARG A 117 23.42 -6.54 12.98
C ARG A 117 23.23 -6.06 14.44
N GLY A 118 24.22 -6.30 15.30
CA GLY A 118 24.18 -5.87 16.69
C GLY A 118 24.81 -4.49 16.93
N ILE A 119 25.85 -4.14 16.16
CA ILE A 119 26.74 -3.00 16.46
C ILE A 119 26.52 -1.84 15.47
N LEU A 120 26.48 -2.10 14.16
CA LEU A 120 26.42 -1.05 13.13
C LEU A 120 25.01 -0.72 12.68
N THR A 121 24.10 -1.69 12.66
CA THR A 121 22.67 -1.38 12.49
C THR A 121 22.13 -0.82 13.79
N GLN A 122 22.42 0.45 14.04
CA GLN A 122 21.75 1.22 15.08
C GLN A 122 20.27 1.31 14.73
N LYS A 123 19.46 0.32 15.14
CA LYS A 123 17.98 0.35 15.19
C LYS A 123 17.32 1.05 13.98
N VAL A 124 17.87 0.88 12.77
CA VAL A 124 17.23 1.31 11.52
C VAL A 124 16.10 0.32 11.30
N GLY A 125 14.85 0.77 11.38
CA GLY A 125 13.70 -0.14 11.44
C GLY A 125 12.63 0.19 12.50
N TYR A 126 12.80 1.24 13.31
CA TYR A 126 11.80 1.64 14.31
C TYR A 126 11.41 3.13 14.24
N SER A 127 11.77 3.84 13.16
CA SER A 127 11.09 5.08 12.84
C SER A 127 9.71 4.74 12.30
N LEU A 128 8.70 5.58 12.52
CA LEU A 128 7.37 5.38 11.92
C LEU A 128 7.48 5.14 10.41
N ALA A 129 8.35 5.90 9.73
CA ALA A 129 8.65 5.71 8.31
C ALA A 129 9.14 4.30 7.95
N ASP A 130 10.00 3.70 8.77
CA ASP A 130 10.57 2.39 8.47
C ASP A 130 9.55 1.27 8.73
N GLU A 131 8.71 1.42 9.76
CA GLU A 131 7.62 0.48 10.04
C GLU A 131 6.58 0.49 8.90
N VAL A 132 6.26 1.68 8.40
CA VAL A 132 5.33 1.87 7.27
C VAL A 132 5.95 1.36 5.95
N ARG A 133 7.23 1.63 5.69
CA ARG A 133 7.97 1.03 4.56
C ARG A 133 8.01 -0.50 4.64
N ARG A 134 8.21 -1.05 5.83
CA ARG A 134 8.20 -2.51 6.05
C ARG A 134 6.82 -3.13 5.77
N ALA A 135 5.74 -2.37 5.96
CA ALA A 135 4.39 -2.78 5.57
C ALA A 135 4.12 -2.65 4.05
N GLY A 136 5.09 -2.16 3.26
CA GLY A 136 5.00 -2.08 1.80
C GLY A 136 4.58 -0.72 1.25
N PHE A 137 4.47 0.31 2.09
CA PHE A 137 4.13 1.66 1.65
C PHE A 137 5.36 2.42 1.14
N TRP A 138 5.19 3.16 0.06
CA TRP A 138 6.14 4.16 -0.39
C TRP A 138 6.01 5.42 0.45
N VAL A 139 7.00 5.68 1.31
CA VAL A 139 6.97 6.85 2.20
C VAL A 139 7.64 8.04 1.52
N LYS A 140 6.88 9.10 1.25
CA LYS A 140 7.38 10.39 0.78
C LYS A 140 7.47 11.37 1.95
N CYS A 141 8.69 11.78 2.26
CA CYS A 141 8.96 12.82 3.25
C CYS A 141 8.83 14.19 2.58
N ILE A 142 7.97 15.06 3.11
CA ILE A 142 7.91 16.47 2.69
C ILE A 142 8.58 17.34 3.75
N SER A 143 9.21 18.44 3.31
CA SER A 143 9.79 19.47 4.18
C SER A 143 8.72 20.05 5.12
N ASN A 144 9.10 20.44 6.35
CA ASN A 144 8.18 20.89 7.41
C ASN A 144 7.52 22.27 7.20
N LYS A 145 7.18 22.63 5.97
CA LYS A 145 6.35 23.79 5.70
C LYS A 145 4.88 23.39 5.93
N PRO A 146 4.06 24.22 6.61
CA PRO A 146 2.63 23.96 6.74
C PRO A 146 2.01 23.80 5.35
N ASP A 147 0.99 22.93 5.26
CA ASP A 147 0.15 22.66 4.08
C ASP A 147 0.85 22.05 2.85
N THR A 148 2.18 21.96 2.86
CA THR A 148 2.95 21.48 1.71
C THR A 148 2.76 19.98 1.48
N SER A 149 2.49 19.22 2.54
CA SER A 149 2.12 17.81 2.44
C SER A 149 0.80 17.61 1.72
N ASP A 150 -0.16 18.47 2.03
CA ASP A 150 -1.55 18.30 1.61
C ASP A 150 -1.71 18.77 0.17
N ILE A 151 -1.01 19.85 -0.20
CA ILE A 151 -0.87 20.30 -1.60
C ILE A 151 -0.18 19.22 -2.44
N SER A 152 0.95 18.68 -1.98
CA SER A 152 1.67 17.64 -2.74
C SER A 152 0.86 16.35 -2.91
N LEU A 153 0.07 15.97 -1.89
CA LEU A 153 -0.81 14.81 -1.96
C LEU A 153 -1.96 15.08 -2.95
N ARG A 154 -2.58 16.25 -2.87
CA ARG A 154 -3.63 16.71 -3.77
C ARG A 154 -3.16 16.71 -5.22
N ASP A 155 -2.05 17.36 -5.52
CA ASP A 155 -1.49 17.44 -6.87
C ASP A 155 -1.18 16.05 -7.44
N GLN A 156 -0.64 15.14 -6.61
CA GLN A 156 -0.39 13.79 -7.09
C GLN A 156 -1.68 13.02 -7.35
N LEU A 157 -2.68 13.12 -6.47
CA LEU A 157 -3.98 12.47 -6.70
C LEU A 157 -4.62 12.99 -7.99
N VAL A 158 -4.69 14.30 -8.18
CA VAL A 158 -5.25 14.92 -9.39
C VAL A 158 -4.51 14.46 -10.65
N ASN A 159 -3.17 14.39 -10.62
CA ASN A 159 -2.38 13.88 -11.74
C ASN A 159 -2.64 12.39 -12.02
N MET A 160 -2.78 11.56 -10.98
CA MET A 160 -3.11 10.13 -11.14
C MET A 160 -4.52 9.92 -11.70
N MET A 161 -5.48 10.75 -11.28
CA MET A 161 -6.84 10.74 -11.79
C MET A 161 -6.90 11.19 -13.26
N ASN A 162 -6.19 12.26 -13.62
CA ASN A 162 -6.13 12.76 -14.99
C ASN A 162 -5.54 11.76 -15.98
N LYS A 163 -4.55 10.98 -15.54
CA LYS A 163 -3.92 9.93 -16.34
C LYS A 163 -4.71 8.61 -16.33
N GLN A 164 -5.88 8.56 -15.68
CA GLN A 164 -6.70 7.37 -15.53
C GLN A 164 -5.89 6.14 -15.10
N MET A 165 -5.00 6.32 -14.12
CA MET A 165 -4.08 5.26 -13.70
C MET A 165 -4.69 4.29 -12.68
N VAL A 166 -5.82 4.67 -12.08
CA VAL A 166 -6.51 4.00 -10.97
C VAL A 166 -8.02 4.12 -11.19
N ASP A 167 -8.78 3.15 -10.72
CA ASP A 167 -10.26 3.15 -10.75
C ASP A 167 -10.88 3.38 -9.35
N CYS A 168 -10.06 3.23 -8.30
CA CYS A 168 -10.46 3.36 -6.91
C CYS A 168 -9.39 4.11 -6.11
N VAL A 169 -9.82 5.06 -5.28
CA VAL A 169 -8.97 5.83 -4.38
C VAL A 169 -9.38 5.54 -2.94
N LEU A 170 -8.45 5.01 -2.16
CA LEU A 170 -8.59 4.85 -0.71
C LEU A 170 -7.76 5.92 -0.02
N LEU A 171 -8.43 6.89 0.59
CA LEU A 171 -7.83 8.02 1.29
C LEU A 171 -7.87 7.80 2.80
N ILE A 172 -6.74 8.01 3.46
CA ILE A 172 -6.60 7.89 4.91
C ILE A 172 -6.29 9.27 5.45
N SER A 173 -7.31 9.98 5.93
CA SER A 173 -7.17 11.34 6.43
C SER A 173 -8.41 11.77 7.18
N ASP A 174 -8.20 12.58 8.22
CA ASP A 174 -9.26 13.31 8.94
C ASP A 174 -9.39 14.77 8.49
N ASN A 175 -8.51 15.24 7.58
CA ASN A 175 -8.54 16.63 7.12
C ASN A 175 -9.68 16.86 6.09
N SER A 176 -10.57 17.81 6.38
CA SER A 176 -11.65 18.25 5.50
C SER A 176 -11.19 18.88 4.19
N ASP A 177 -9.94 19.32 4.09
CA ASP A 177 -9.40 19.95 2.87
C ASP A 177 -9.34 18.99 1.67
N PHE A 178 -9.51 17.69 1.89
CA PHE A 178 -9.55 16.69 0.81
C PHE A 178 -10.96 16.47 0.22
N VAL A 179 -11.99 17.16 0.71
CA VAL A 179 -13.37 17.02 0.22
C VAL A 179 -13.46 17.30 -1.28
N ASP A 180 -12.79 18.35 -1.76
CA ASP A 180 -12.81 18.72 -3.17
C ASP A 180 -12.15 17.65 -4.05
N VAL A 181 -11.09 17.00 -3.56
CA VAL A 181 -10.40 15.92 -4.26
C VAL A 181 -11.29 14.69 -4.36
N VAL A 182 -12.03 14.36 -3.30
CA VAL A 182 -12.99 13.24 -3.31
C VAL A 182 -14.15 13.53 -4.25
N LYS A 183 -14.67 14.76 -4.28
CA LYS A 183 -15.70 15.18 -5.24
C LYS A 183 -15.19 15.10 -6.68
N GLU A 184 -13.97 15.58 -6.94
CA GLU A 184 -13.35 15.50 -8.26
C GLU A 184 -13.16 14.05 -8.71
N ALA A 185 -12.73 13.17 -7.80
CA ALA A 185 -12.61 11.74 -8.07
C ALA A 185 -13.96 11.15 -8.49
N LYS A 186 -15.04 11.49 -7.78
CA LYS A 186 -16.41 11.06 -8.12
C LYS A 186 -16.88 11.59 -9.46
N SER A 187 -16.62 12.86 -9.77
CA SER A 187 -16.95 13.45 -11.08
C SER A 187 -16.23 12.75 -12.23
N LYS A 188 -15.08 12.10 -11.96
CA LYS A 188 -14.33 11.28 -12.92
C LYS A 188 -14.67 9.79 -12.87
N CYS A 189 -15.79 9.42 -12.22
CA CYS A 189 -16.28 8.06 -12.07
C CYS A 189 -15.33 7.10 -11.31
N LEU A 190 -14.45 7.65 -10.45
CA LEU A 190 -13.61 6.84 -9.56
C LEU A 190 -14.40 6.44 -8.31
N ARG A 191 -14.14 5.23 -7.82
CA ARG A 191 -14.66 4.77 -6.53
C ARG A 191 -13.84 5.38 -5.40
N THR A 192 -14.50 5.83 -4.34
CA THR A 192 -13.84 6.56 -3.25
C THR A 192 -14.13 5.94 -1.88
N VAL A 193 -13.07 5.59 -1.16
CA VAL A 193 -13.14 5.08 0.22
C VAL A 193 -12.34 5.98 1.12
N VAL A 194 -12.93 6.42 2.24
CA VAL A 194 -12.25 7.27 3.23
C VAL A 194 -12.11 6.54 4.56
N ILE A 195 -10.92 6.59 5.14
CA ILE A 195 -10.66 6.10 6.50
C ILE A 195 -10.30 7.29 7.38
N GLY A 196 -11.10 7.53 8.42
CA GLY A 196 -10.92 8.62 9.37
C GLY A 196 -11.86 8.51 10.57
N ASP A 197 -11.46 9.05 11.73
CA ASP A 197 -12.24 8.99 12.97
C ASP A 197 -13.31 10.08 13.08
N VAL A 198 -13.25 11.15 12.30
CA VAL A 198 -14.25 12.23 12.37
C VAL A 198 -15.63 11.68 11.93
N THR A 199 -16.56 11.54 12.86
CA THR A 199 -17.86 10.87 12.65
C THR A 199 -18.78 11.62 11.69
N GLU A 200 -18.80 12.95 11.73
CA GLU A 200 -19.68 13.81 10.92
C GLU A 200 -18.92 14.62 9.85
N GLY A 201 -17.73 14.14 9.45
CA GLY A 201 -16.89 14.85 8.51
C GLY A 201 -17.55 15.00 7.14
N ALA A 202 -17.49 16.21 6.54
CA ALA A 202 -17.87 16.44 5.15
C ALA A 202 -17.17 15.48 4.18
N LEU A 203 -15.96 15.02 4.55
CA LEU A 203 -15.16 14.06 3.80
C LEU A 203 -15.83 12.67 3.72
N LYS A 204 -16.43 12.18 4.82
CA LYS A 204 -17.13 10.89 4.82
C LYS A 204 -18.41 10.93 3.98
N ARG A 205 -19.17 12.02 4.06
CA ARG A 205 -20.37 12.24 3.25
C ARG A 205 -20.07 12.33 1.75
N ALA A 206 -18.88 12.82 1.40
CA ALA A 206 -18.46 12.93 0.01
C ALA A 206 -18.00 11.59 -0.57
N ALA A 207 -17.56 10.62 0.23
CA ALA A 207 -17.03 9.33 -0.23
C ALA A 207 -18.15 8.32 -0.58
N ASP A 208 -17.82 7.22 -1.28
CA ASP A 208 -18.77 6.11 -1.52
C ASP A 208 -18.85 5.16 -0.32
N ALA A 209 -17.74 4.99 0.40
CA ALA A 209 -17.70 4.28 1.67
C ALA A 209 -16.75 4.99 2.64
N SER A 210 -17.05 4.88 3.94
CA SER A 210 -16.20 5.44 4.98
C SER A 210 -16.09 4.53 6.19
N PHE A 211 -14.88 4.44 6.76
CA PHE A 211 -14.60 3.64 7.95
C PHE A 211 -13.83 4.47 8.98
N SER A 212 -14.03 4.16 10.25
CA SER A 212 -13.23 4.70 11.35
C SER A 212 -11.96 3.89 11.58
N TRP A 213 -11.00 4.47 12.31
CA TRP A 213 -9.79 3.78 12.70
C TRP A 213 -10.10 2.56 13.58
N GLY A 214 -11.06 2.70 14.50
CA GLY A 214 -11.52 1.60 15.34
C GLY A 214 -12.09 0.42 14.54
N GLU A 215 -12.84 0.70 13.47
CA GLU A 215 -13.42 -0.33 12.61
C GLU A 215 -12.38 -1.08 11.76
N ILE A 216 -11.32 -0.40 11.34
CA ILE A 216 -10.18 -1.05 10.68
C ILE A 216 -9.44 -1.97 11.66
N VAL A 217 -9.27 -1.52 12.91
CA VAL A 217 -8.63 -2.33 13.96
C VAL A 217 -9.46 -3.56 14.31
N MET A 218 -10.79 -3.47 14.27
CA MET A 218 -11.72 -4.58 14.51
C MET A 218 -11.96 -5.46 13.27
N ASP A 219 -11.28 -5.21 12.17
CA ASP A 219 -11.46 -5.92 10.89
C ASP A 219 -12.93 -5.89 10.41
N LYS A 220 -13.68 -4.82 10.72
CA LYS A 220 -15.05 -4.61 10.23
C LYS A 220 -15.04 -4.20 8.76
N ALA A 221 -14.11 -3.32 8.39
CA ALA A 221 -13.95 -2.85 7.02
C ALA A 221 -13.66 -3.98 6.03
N THR A 222 -12.93 -5.03 6.44
CA THR A 222 -12.67 -6.18 5.55
C THR A 222 -13.92 -7.01 5.30
N LYS A 223 -14.81 -7.11 6.29
CA LYS A 223 -16.10 -7.81 6.15
C LYS A 223 -17.08 -7.02 5.29
N GLU A 224 -17.18 -5.71 5.54
CA GLU A 224 -18.11 -4.82 4.84
C GLU A 224 -17.62 -4.45 3.43
N ALA A 225 -16.32 -4.54 3.15
CA ALA A 225 -15.76 -4.28 1.82
C ALA A 225 -16.44 -5.12 0.74
N ASN A 226 -16.73 -6.39 0.99
CA ASN A 226 -17.40 -7.26 0.02
C ASN A 226 -18.81 -6.75 -0.32
N THR A 227 -19.55 -6.26 0.66
CA THR A 227 -20.88 -5.68 0.47
C THR A 227 -20.79 -4.38 -0.33
N VAL A 228 -19.84 -3.50 0.02
CA VAL A 228 -19.61 -2.23 -0.70
C VAL A 228 -19.22 -2.48 -2.15
N VAL A 229 -18.30 -3.41 -2.40
CA VAL A 229 -17.89 -3.79 -3.76
C VAL A 229 -19.04 -4.42 -4.54
N GLY A 230 -19.89 -5.20 -3.87
CA GLY A 230 -21.14 -5.72 -4.45
C GLY A 230 -22.06 -4.59 -4.92
N GLN A 231 -22.37 -3.63 -4.04
CA GLN A 231 -23.20 -2.48 -4.36
C GLN A 231 -22.64 -1.65 -5.52
N TRP A 232 -21.31 -1.52 -5.63
CA TRP A 232 -20.69 -0.85 -6.76
C TRP A 232 -20.92 -1.60 -8.07
N LYS A 233 -20.78 -2.92 -8.07
CA LYS A 233 -21.05 -3.75 -9.26
C LYS A 233 -22.52 -3.68 -9.65
N ASP A 234 -23.42 -3.77 -8.68
CA ASP A 234 -24.86 -3.69 -8.92
C ASP A 234 -25.22 -2.33 -9.54
N ARG A 235 -24.62 -1.24 -9.05
CA ARG A 235 -24.79 0.10 -9.63
C ARG A 235 -24.24 0.20 -11.06
N ASP A 236 -23.11 -0.43 -11.34
CA ASP A 236 -22.52 -0.44 -12.68
C ASP A 236 -23.40 -1.24 -13.66
N VAL A 237 -23.97 -2.35 -13.21
CA VAL A 237 -24.95 -3.14 -13.98
C VAL A 237 -26.21 -2.29 -14.23
N LEU A 238 -26.74 -1.62 -13.22
CA LEU A 238 -27.91 -0.73 -13.37
C LEU A 238 -27.65 0.38 -14.38
N LYS A 239 -26.49 1.06 -14.33
CA LYS A 239 -26.10 2.06 -15.34
C LYS A 239 -26.01 1.49 -16.76
N THR A 240 -25.62 0.22 -16.89
CA THR A 240 -25.56 -0.46 -18.19
C THR A 240 -26.97 -0.81 -18.70
N LEU A 241 -27.90 -1.05 -17.78
CA LEU A 241 -29.30 -1.39 -18.06
C LEU A 241 -30.22 -0.17 -18.18
N GLU A 242 -29.77 1.03 -17.76
CA GLU A 242 -30.48 2.29 -17.97
C GLU A 242 -30.64 2.51 -19.49
N TRP A 243 -31.82 2.17 -20.01
CA TRP A 243 -32.18 2.38 -21.40
C TRP A 243 -32.29 3.87 -21.68
N THR A 244 -31.24 4.48 -22.23
CA THR A 244 -31.32 5.82 -22.80
C THR A 244 -31.96 5.73 -24.18
N TYR A 245 -33.22 6.16 -24.28
CA TYR A 245 -33.90 6.37 -25.55
C TYR A 245 -33.07 7.30 -26.44
N ASP A 246 -32.63 6.81 -27.59
CA ASP A 246 -31.93 7.59 -28.59
C ASP A 246 -32.87 7.76 -29.80
N PRO A 247 -33.57 8.90 -29.93
CA PRO A 247 -34.56 9.10 -30.99
C PRO A 247 -33.96 9.06 -32.40
N VAL A 248 -32.63 9.23 -32.54
CA VAL A 248 -31.94 9.16 -33.84
C VAL A 248 -31.62 7.72 -34.20
N ARG A 249 -31.15 6.93 -33.21
CA ARG A 249 -30.85 5.49 -33.39
C ARG A 249 -32.11 4.65 -33.52
N ASP A 250 -33.14 4.95 -32.74
CA ASP A 250 -34.36 4.16 -32.66
C ASP A 250 -35.30 4.45 -33.84
N LYS A 251 -35.29 5.66 -34.43
CA LYS A 251 -35.99 5.94 -35.70
C LYS A 251 -35.49 5.08 -36.87
N LYS A 252 -34.22 4.66 -36.85
CA LYS A 252 -33.64 3.83 -37.92
C LYS A 252 -34.16 2.39 -37.89
N TYR A 253 -34.57 1.90 -36.71
CA TYR A 253 -35.16 0.58 -36.54
C TYR A 253 -36.61 0.51 -37.01
N TYR A 254 -37.41 1.56 -36.77
CA TYR A 254 -38.79 1.61 -37.27
C TYR A 254 -38.88 1.74 -38.80
N PHE A 255 -37.86 2.30 -39.46
CA PHE A 255 -37.86 2.41 -40.93
C PHE A 255 -37.48 1.12 -41.66
N LEU A 256 -36.80 0.19 -40.98
CA LEU A 256 -36.41 -1.11 -41.56
C LEU A 256 -37.48 -2.19 -41.38
N SER A 257 -38.33 -2.09 -40.36
CA SER A 257 -39.41 -3.05 -40.12
C SER A 257 -40.58 -2.93 -41.10
N ASP A 258 -40.76 -1.77 -41.74
CA ASP A 258 -41.87 -1.53 -42.67
C ASP A 258 -41.61 -2.06 -44.10
N PHE A 259 -40.42 -2.64 -44.38
CA PHE A 259 -40.06 -3.12 -45.72
C PHE A 259 -40.01 -4.66 -45.85
N GLU A 260 -40.16 -5.42 -44.77
CA GLU A 260 -40.08 -6.91 -44.80
C GLU A 260 -41.45 -7.62 -44.74
N CYS A 261 -42.56 -6.90 -44.97
CA CYS A 261 -43.90 -7.49 -44.95
C CYS A 261 -44.62 -7.45 -46.30
N GLU A 262 -43.95 -7.78 -47.40
CA GLU A 262 -44.63 -8.30 -48.58
C GLU A 262 -43.87 -9.46 -49.18
N VAL A 263 -44.63 -10.43 -49.70
CA VAL A 263 -44.24 -11.69 -50.33
C VAL A 263 -44.14 -12.89 -49.36
N TYR A 264 -45.27 -13.52 -49.08
CA TYR A 264 -45.46 -14.92 -49.46
C TYR A 264 -46.93 -15.20 -49.80
N SER A 265 -47.09 -15.76 -50.99
CA SER A 265 -48.28 -15.98 -51.80
C SER A 265 -49.24 -17.04 -51.27
N ASP A 266 -50.53 -16.83 -51.57
CA ASP A 266 -51.63 -17.81 -51.58
C ASP A 266 -51.20 -19.21 -52.03
N VAL A 267 -51.44 -20.20 -51.18
CA VAL A 267 -51.80 -21.56 -51.62
C VAL A 267 -52.99 -22.04 -50.78
N ASP A 268 -54.07 -22.24 -51.51
CA ASP A 268 -55.43 -22.59 -51.11
C ASP A 268 -55.51 -23.98 -50.43
N ASP A 269 -55.92 -24.01 -49.16
CA ASP A 269 -56.13 -25.24 -48.37
C ASP A 269 -57.60 -25.66 -48.46
N ARG A 270 -57.87 -26.69 -49.27
CA ARG A 270 -59.21 -27.26 -49.44
C ARG A 270 -59.65 -28.01 -48.18
N PHE A 271 -60.57 -27.37 -47.45
CA PHE A 271 -61.67 -27.92 -46.66
C PHE A 271 -61.58 -29.37 -46.16
N LEU A 272 -61.39 -29.49 -44.84
CA LEU A 272 -61.93 -30.58 -44.04
C LEU A 272 -63.46 -30.48 -43.98
N SER A 273 -64.15 -31.56 -44.30
CA SER A 273 -65.44 -31.85 -43.67
C SER A 273 -65.51 -33.34 -43.35
N GLY A 274 -65.72 -33.64 -42.07
CA GLY A 274 -66.01 -34.98 -41.61
C GLY A 274 -67.47 -35.35 -41.86
N GLY A 275 -67.76 -36.65 -41.90
CA GLY A 275 -69.14 -37.12 -41.83
C GLY A 275 -69.38 -38.52 -42.38
N LYS A 276 -69.31 -39.50 -41.46
CA LYS A 276 -69.75 -40.90 -41.50
C LYS A 276 -68.81 -41.94 -42.09
#